data_AF-A0A1V6E265-F1
#
_entry.id   AF-A0A1V6E265-F1
#
_cell.length_a   1.000
_cell.length_b   1.000
_cell.length_c   1.000
_cell.angle_alpha   90.00
_cell.angle_beta   90.00
_cell.angle_gamma   90.00
#
_symmetry.space_group_name_H-M   'P 1'
#
loop_
_entity.id
_entity.type
_entity.pdbx_description
1 polymer ?
#
loop_
_entity_poly.entity_id
_entity_poly.type
_entity_poly.pdbx_seq_one_letter_code
_entity_poly.pdbx_strand_id
1 'polypeptide(L)'
;MWGDSWADGTFRKQWDLNVGSKYRTLLAYVGNSAPDIAPWRANIVTNYTFQNGFLKNVNVGAGYRWEDKKILGYGLSLNPDTNTYTPDTDKPLKGDSTDHVDLWVGYSRKLTDKIDWRIQLNLRNVGENHHLEAASLNPDGAVALARIVEGTTWQLSNTFSF
;
A
#
# COMPACT_ATOMS: atom_id res chain seq x y z
N MET A 1 41.83 29.89 6.08
CA MET A 1 42.23 29.05 4.93
C MET A 1 41.54 27.72 5.06
N TRP A 2 40.91 27.28 3.98
CA TRP A 2 40.17 26.02 3.85
C TRP A 2 41.13 24.83 4.07
N GLY A 3 40.67 23.82 4.82
CA GLY A 3 41.43 22.59 5.08
C GLY A 3 40.46 21.44 5.39
N ASP A 4 40.33 20.55 4.42
CA ASP A 4 39.51 19.35 4.40
C ASP A 4 39.61 18.51 5.69
N SER A 5 38.48 18.31 6.37
CA SER A 5 38.33 17.37 7.49
C SER A 5 37.58 16.11 7.01
N TRP A 6 38.24 15.29 6.19
CA TRP A 6 37.67 14.03 5.68
C TRP A 6 38.40 12.77 6.16
N ALA A 7 39.24 12.84 7.19
CA ALA A 7 40.14 11.70 7.48
C ALA A 7 40.40 11.40 8.97
N ASP A 8 39.44 11.60 9.87
CA ASP A 8 39.53 11.04 11.23
C ASP A 8 39.01 9.59 11.27
N GLY A 9 39.80 8.69 10.68
CA GLY A 9 39.59 7.24 10.74
C GLY A 9 40.53 6.49 9.80
N THR A 10 41.05 5.33 10.24
CA THR A 10 41.83 4.44 9.37
C THR A 10 41.05 4.12 8.09
N PHE A 11 41.75 3.87 6.97
CA PHE A 11 41.10 3.47 5.70
C PHE A 11 40.12 2.31 5.92
N ARG A 12 40.47 1.36 6.80
CA ARG A 12 39.60 0.25 7.21
C ARG A 12 38.30 0.74 7.87
N LYS A 13 38.36 1.73 8.76
CA LYS A 13 37.17 2.33 9.39
C LYS A 13 36.29 3.06 8.37
N GLN A 14 36.89 3.84 7.47
CA GLN A 14 36.15 4.54 6.42
C GLN A 14 35.52 3.57 5.40
N TRP A 15 36.24 2.51 5.03
CA TRP A 15 35.73 1.43 4.18
C TRP A 15 34.59 0.67 4.87
N ASP A 16 34.75 0.28 6.13
CA ASP A 16 33.71 -0.45 6.87
C ASP A 16 32.46 0.41 7.09
N LEU A 17 32.58 1.71 7.35
CA LEU A 17 31.43 2.61 7.53
C LEU A 17 30.69 2.91 6.23
N ASN A 18 31.41 3.23 5.15
CA ASN A 18 30.79 3.70 3.91
C ASN A 18 30.41 2.57 2.96
N VAL A 19 31.19 1.49 2.93
CA VAL A 19 31.03 0.38 1.98
C VAL A 19 30.60 -0.88 2.70
N GLY A 20 31.34 -1.30 3.75
CA GLY A 20 31.09 -2.55 4.47
C GLY A 20 29.73 -2.60 5.17
N SER A 21 29.30 -1.52 5.81
CA SER A 21 28.01 -1.41 6.51
C SER A 21 26.84 -1.42 5.53
N LYS A 22 26.95 -0.67 4.42
CA LYS A 22 25.94 -0.65 3.36
C LYS A 22 25.83 -2.00 2.66
N TYR A 23 26.97 -2.61 2.34
CA TYR A 23 27.03 -3.94 1.74
C TYR A 23 26.41 -5.00 2.65
N ARG A 24 26.73 -4.99 3.95
CA ARG A 24 26.13 -5.92 4.94
C ARG A 24 24.62 -5.71 5.09
N THR A 25 24.16 -4.46 5.06
CA THR A 25 22.73 -4.13 5.07
C THR A 25 22.03 -4.68 3.81
N LEU A 26 22.62 -4.49 2.63
CA LEU A 26 22.13 -5.08 1.39
C LEU A 26 22.13 -6.61 1.42
N LEU A 27 23.18 -7.24 1.96
CA LEU A 27 23.27 -8.68 2.10
C LEU A 27 22.20 -9.23 3.06
N ALA A 28 21.87 -8.50 4.14
CA ALA A 28 20.79 -8.88 5.06
C ALA A 28 19.41 -8.85 4.38
N TYR A 29 19.19 -7.94 3.42
CA TYR A 29 17.97 -7.95 2.61
C TYR A 29 17.88 -9.13 1.63
N VAL A 30 19.02 -9.72 1.22
CA VAL A 30 19.03 -10.87 0.30
C VAL A 30 18.53 -12.12 1.02
N GLY A 31 17.34 -12.60 0.63
CA GLY A 31 16.68 -13.79 1.20
C GLY A 31 15.48 -13.47 2.10
N ASN A 32 15.25 -12.20 2.43
CA ASN A 32 14.10 -11.74 3.19
C ASN A 32 12.99 -11.19 2.28
N SER A 33 11.74 -11.24 2.73
CA SER A 33 10.60 -10.66 2.00
C SER A 33 10.86 -9.18 1.73
N ALA A 34 10.58 -8.75 0.50
CA ALA A 34 10.76 -7.36 0.12
C ALA A 34 9.94 -6.45 1.07
N PRO A 35 10.56 -5.39 1.62
CA PRO A 35 9.83 -4.36 2.34
C PRO A 35 8.68 -3.83 1.46
N ASP A 36 7.58 -3.44 2.09
CA ASP A 36 6.38 -2.86 1.46
C ASP A 36 5.50 -3.82 0.64
N ILE A 37 5.85 -5.11 0.49
CA ILE A 37 4.99 -6.12 -0.15
C ILE A 37 4.22 -6.90 0.91
N ALA A 38 2.88 -6.97 0.76
CA ALA A 38 2.06 -7.78 1.63
C ALA A 38 2.26 -9.27 1.32
N PRO A 39 2.41 -10.12 2.36
CA PRO A 39 2.58 -11.55 2.16
C PRO A 39 1.34 -12.19 1.53
N TRP A 40 0.15 -11.66 1.81
CA TRP A 40 -1.12 -12.14 1.27
C TRP A 40 -2.02 -10.99 0.85
N ARG A 41 -2.75 -11.21 -0.24
CA ARG A 41 -3.80 -10.32 -0.73
C ARG A 41 -4.98 -11.13 -1.25
N ALA A 42 -6.19 -10.69 -0.95
CA ALA A 42 -7.42 -11.28 -1.45
C ALA A 42 -8.33 -10.20 -2.02
N ASN A 43 -8.87 -10.42 -3.22
CA ASN A 43 -9.84 -9.52 -3.84
C ASN A 43 -11.06 -10.35 -4.24
N ILE A 44 -12.22 -10.01 -3.70
CA ILE A 44 -13.50 -10.66 -3.99
C ILE A 44 -14.37 -9.62 -4.67
N VAL A 45 -14.94 -9.97 -5.82
CA VAL A 45 -15.78 -9.09 -6.62
C VAL A 45 -17.03 -9.84 -7.01
N THR A 46 -18.19 -9.25 -6.73
CA THR A 46 -19.49 -9.81 -7.08
C THR A 46 -20.31 -8.76 -7.81
N ASN A 47 -21.01 -9.18 -8.85
CA ASN A 47 -21.84 -8.30 -9.64
C ASN A 47 -23.07 -9.07 -10.12
N TYR A 48 -24.24 -8.49 -9.88
CA TYR A 48 -25.52 -9.06 -10.27
C TYR A 48 -26.31 -8.07 -11.13
N THR A 49 -26.80 -8.54 -12.27
CA THR A 49 -27.65 -7.75 -13.17
C THR A 49 -29.01 -8.41 -13.29
N PHE A 50 -30.05 -7.66 -12.95
CA PHE A 50 -31.42 -8.12 -13.03
C PHE A 50 -31.88 -8.17 -14.50
N GLN A 51 -32.25 -9.35 -14.98
CA GLN A 51 -32.68 -9.55 -16.38
C GLN A 51 -34.20 -9.40 -16.58
N ASN A 52 -34.99 -9.69 -15.55
CA ASN A 52 -36.45 -9.77 -15.61
C ASN A 52 -37.09 -9.12 -14.37
N GLY A 53 -38.39 -8.80 -14.48
CA GLY A 53 -39.17 -8.20 -13.39
C GLY A 53 -39.03 -6.67 -13.29
N PHE A 54 -39.44 -6.12 -12.15
CA PHE A 54 -39.49 -4.66 -11.93
C PHE A 54 -38.10 -4.00 -11.90
N LEU A 55 -37.07 -4.76 -11.55
CA LEU A 55 -35.67 -4.29 -11.51
C LEU A 55 -34.92 -4.58 -12.82
N LYS A 56 -35.59 -4.94 -13.91
CA LYS A 56 -34.92 -5.23 -15.17
C LYS A 56 -33.94 -4.12 -15.55
N ASN A 57 -32.71 -4.52 -15.88
CA ASN A 57 -31.55 -3.67 -16.21
C ASN A 57 -30.93 -2.88 -15.04
N VAL A 58 -31.34 -3.15 -13.81
CA VAL A 58 -30.58 -2.73 -12.63
C VAL A 58 -29.36 -3.64 -12.48
N ASN A 59 -28.22 -3.05 -12.16
CA ASN A 59 -26.97 -3.72 -11.84
C ASN A 59 -26.57 -3.32 -10.42
N VAL A 60 -26.19 -4.28 -9.60
CA VAL A 60 -25.63 -4.03 -8.27
C VAL A 60 -24.40 -4.90 -8.13
N GLY A 61 -23.34 -4.35 -7.56
CA GLY A 61 -22.17 -5.14 -7.23
C GLY A 61 -21.41 -4.61 -6.02
N ALA A 62 -20.54 -5.47 -5.53
CA ALA A 62 -19.72 -5.26 -4.35
C ALA A 62 -18.33 -5.85 -4.57
N GLY A 63 -17.32 -5.14 -4.09
CA GLY A 63 -15.93 -5.54 -4.04
C GLY A 63 -15.45 -5.54 -2.59
N TYR A 64 -14.65 -6.54 -2.22
CA TYR A 64 -13.90 -6.58 -0.98
C TYR A 64 -12.43 -6.80 -1.30
N ARG A 65 -11.57 -5.93 -0.79
CA ARG A 65 -10.12 -5.99 -0.98
C ARG A 65 -9.48 -6.12 0.39
N TRP A 66 -8.69 -7.16 0.60
CA TRP A 66 -7.98 -7.42 1.85
C TRP A 66 -6.50 -7.63 1.57
N GLU A 67 -5.66 -7.07 2.44
CA GLU A 67 -4.22 -7.13 2.38
C GLU A 67 -3.65 -7.38 3.78
N ASP A 68 -2.80 -8.41 3.92
CA ASP A 68 -2.17 -8.74 5.20
C ASP A 68 -1.04 -7.77 5.56
N LYS A 69 -0.66 -7.79 6.83
CA LYS A 69 0.34 -6.90 7.45
C LYS A 69 1.65 -6.87 6.66
N LYS A 70 1.99 -5.68 6.17
CA LYS A 70 3.25 -5.39 5.48
C LYS A 70 4.38 -5.16 6.47
N ILE A 71 5.59 -5.53 6.07
CA ILE A 71 6.81 -5.11 6.80
C ILE A 71 7.11 -3.68 6.34
N LEU A 72 7.04 -2.74 7.28
CA LEU A 72 7.25 -1.30 7.06
C LEU A 72 8.67 -0.84 7.45
N GLY A 73 9.44 -1.71 8.10
CA GLY A 73 10.80 -1.45 8.52
C GLY A 73 11.40 -2.63 9.29
N TYR A 74 12.69 -2.50 9.62
CA TYR A 74 13.44 -3.46 10.43
C TYR A 74 14.07 -2.73 11.62
N GLY A 75 14.05 -3.36 12.79
CA GLY A 75 14.75 -2.83 13.96
C GLY A 75 16.28 -2.85 13.76
N LEU A 76 17.05 -2.20 14.64
CA LEU A 76 18.51 -2.28 14.62
C LEU A 76 19.02 -3.41 15.53
N SER A 77 20.07 -4.10 15.09
CA SER A 77 20.92 -4.93 15.94
C SER A 77 22.31 -4.35 16.00
N LEU A 78 22.90 -4.38 17.20
CA LEU A 78 24.27 -3.93 17.43
C LEU A 78 25.21 -5.07 17.06
N ASN A 79 26.10 -4.83 16.09
CA ASN A 79 27.19 -5.75 15.84
C ASN A 79 28.30 -5.52 16.89
N PRO A 80 28.57 -6.48 17.80
CA PRO A 80 29.53 -6.30 18.89
C PRO A 80 30.99 -6.19 18.39
N ASP A 81 31.31 -6.67 17.19
CA ASP A 81 32.69 -6.66 16.66
C ASP A 81 33.07 -5.31 16.04
N THR A 82 32.09 -4.58 15.50
CA THR A 82 32.32 -3.28 14.83
C THR A 82 31.68 -2.10 15.55
N ASN A 83 30.91 -2.36 16.62
CA ASN A 83 30.12 -1.37 17.36
C ASN A 83 29.23 -0.51 16.44
N THR A 84 28.72 -1.12 15.36
CA THR A 84 27.85 -0.47 14.37
C THR A 84 26.45 -1.07 14.44
N TYR A 85 25.43 -0.21 14.34
CA TYR A 85 24.04 -0.62 14.20
C TYR A 85 23.77 -1.04 12.75
N THR A 86 23.32 -2.28 12.57
CA THR A 86 22.86 -2.80 11.27
C THR A 86 21.40 -3.18 11.36
N PRO A 87 20.58 -2.96 10.31
CA PRO A 87 19.21 -3.43 10.28
C PRO A 87 19.13 -4.94 10.53
N ASP A 88 18.30 -5.33 11.49
CA ASP A 88 18.08 -6.69 11.94
C ASP A 88 16.83 -7.25 11.26
N THR A 89 17.04 -8.20 10.35
CA THR A 89 15.95 -8.84 9.60
C THR A 89 15.08 -9.76 10.45
N ASP A 90 15.55 -10.16 11.64
CA ASP A 90 14.77 -10.98 12.58
C ASP A 90 13.79 -10.13 13.42
N LYS A 91 13.83 -8.80 13.30
CA LYS A 91 12.92 -7.86 13.98
C LYS A 91 12.10 -7.05 12.97
N PRO A 92 11.18 -7.68 12.21
CA PRO A 92 10.33 -6.98 11.27
C PRO A 92 9.29 -6.13 12.03
N LEU A 93 9.27 -4.83 11.75
CA LEU A 93 8.22 -3.92 12.18
C LEU A 93 7.10 -4.00 11.16
N LYS A 94 5.95 -4.56 11.58
CA LYS A 94 4.79 -4.76 10.73
C LYS A 94 3.75 -3.65 10.94
N GLY A 95 3.15 -3.21 9.84
CA GLY A 95 1.95 -2.39 9.87
C GLY A 95 0.71 -3.19 10.22
N ASP A 96 -0.44 -2.51 10.21
CA ASP A 96 -1.74 -3.15 10.33
C ASP A 96 -2.17 -3.81 9.01
N SER A 97 -3.16 -4.70 9.09
CA SER A 97 -3.80 -5.27 7.90
C SER A 97 -4.77 -4.25 7.34
N THR A 98 -4.86 -4.14 6.02
CA THR A 98 -5.72 -3.18 5.34
C THR A 98 -6.87 -3.91 4.65
N ASP A 99 -8.09 -3.42 4.83
CA ASP A 99 -9.24 -3.90 4.09
C ASP A 99 -10.16 -2.77 3.63
N HIS A 100 -10.81 -3.00 2.49
CA HIS A 100 -11.64 -2.01 1.81
C HIS A 100 -12.87 -2.66 1.19
N VAL A 101 -13.99 -1.95 1.27
CA VAL A 101 -15.25 -2.33 0.64
C VAL A 101 -15.60 -1.33 -0.45
N ASP A 102 -15.94 -1.82 -1.63
CA ASP A 102 -16.36 -1.02 -2.77
C ASP A 102 -17.78 -1.45 -3.18
N LEU A 103 -18.68 -0.52 -3.47
CA LEU A 103 -20.07 -0.81 -3.86
C LEU A 103 -20.43 -0.03 -5.11
N TRP A 104 -21.25 -0.61 -5.98
CA TRP A 104 -21.82 0.13 -7.10
C TRP A 104 -23.24 -0.30 -7.39
N VAL A 105 -24.00 0.66 -7.90
CA VAL A 105 -25.36 0.45 -8.41
C VAL A 105 -25.48 1.18 -9.74
N GLY A 106 -26.02 0.49 -10.73
CA GLY A 106 -26.26 1.04 -12.05
C GLY A 106 -27.64 0.69 -12.58
N TYR A 107 -28.09 1.47 -13.54
CA TYR A 107 -29.31 1.23 -14.28
C TYR A 107 -29.06 1.54 -15.75
N SER A 108 -29.55 0.66 -16.64
CA SER A 108 -29.51 0.90 -18.07
C SER A 108 -30.89 0.83 -18.71
N ARG A 109 -31.12 1.70 -19.69
CA ARG A 109 -32.37 1.75 -20.44
C ARG A 109 -32.14 2.31 -21.83
N LYS A 110 -32.88 1.76 -22.80
CA LYS A 110 -33.05 2.37 -24.12
C LYS A 110 -33.84 3.67 -23.98
N LEU A 111 -33.25 4.81 -24.36
CA LEU A 111 -33.97 6.09 -24.43
C LEU A 111 -34.71 6.22 -25.76
N THR A 112 -34.08 5.77 -26.85
CA THR A 112 -34.66 5.71 -28.20
C THR A 112 -34.16 4.44 -28.92
N ASP A 113 -34.66 4.17 -30.12
CA ASP A 113 -34.21 3.03 -30.93
C ASP A 113 -32.72 3.06 -31.30
N LYS A 114 -32.09 4.23 -31.17
CA LYS A 114 -30.69 4.49 -31.51
C LYS A 114 -29.84 4.93 -30.31
N ILE A 115 -30.41 5.02 -29.11
CA ILE A 115 -29.69 5.54 -27.94
C ILE A 115 -29.94 4.65 -26.73
N ASP A 116 -28.86 4.02 -26.27
CA ASP A 116 -28.81 3.33 -24.99
C ASP A 116 -28.19 4.24 -23.93
N TRP A 117 -28.88 4.40 -22.80
CA TRP A 117 -28.40 5.19 -21.66
C TRP A 117 -28.10 4.29 -20.47
N ARG A 118 -26.99 4.61 -19.78
CA ARG A 118 -26.59 3.98 -18.53
C ARG A 118 -26.21 5.05 -17.52
N ILE A 119 -26.72 4.91 -16.31
CA ILE A 119 -26.29 5.66 -15.13
C ILE A 119 -25.72 4.69 -14.11
N GLN A 120 -24.59 5.04 -13.48
CA GLN A 120 -23.97 4.22 -12.45
C GLN A 120 -23.36 5.08 -11.35
N LEU A 121 -23.71 4.76 -10.11
CA LEU A 121 -23.07 5.28 -8.92
C LEU A 121 -22.07 4.25 -8.41
N ASN A 122 -20.84 4.69 -8.20
CA ASN A 122 -19.76 3.91 -7.60
C ASN A 122 -19.37 4.57 -6.29
N LEU A 123 -19.25 3.77 -5.24
CA LEU A 123 -18.73 4.13 -3.93
C LEU A 123 -17.50 3.26 -3.67
N ARG A 124 -16.39 3.89 -3.29
CA ARG A 124 -15.13 3.21 -2.98
C ARG A 124 -14.74 3.47 -1.53
N ASN A 125 -14.10 2.50 -0.87
CA ASN A 125 -13.72 2.59 0.55
C ASN A 125 -14.92 2.93 1.45
N VAL A 126 -16.02 2.20 1.27
CA VAL A 126 -17.31 2.45 1.94
C VAL A 126 -17.18 2.26 3.45
N GLY A 127 -17.48 3.31 4.21
CA GLY A 127 -17.42 3.30 5.68
C GLY A 127 -16.07 3.72 6.25
N GLU A 128 -15.09 4.04 5.40
CA GLU A 128 -13.78 4.52 5.83
C GLU A 128 -13.73 6.05 5.96
N ASN A 129 -12.95 6.53 6.92
CA ASN A 129 -12.63 7.95 7.10
C ASN A 129 -11.22 8.27 6.59
N HIS A 130 -10.98 9.53 6.26
CA HIS A 130 -9.63 10.00 5.95
C HIS A 130 -8.71 9.79 7.14
N HIS A 131 -7.63 9.05 6.92
CA HIS A 131 -6.64 8.78 7.97
C HIS A 131 -5.23 8.72 7.38
N LEU A 132 -4.25 8.81 8.28
CA LEU A 132 -2.86 8.59 7.95
C LEU A 132 -2.51 7.14 8.26
N GLU A 133 -1.90 6.48 7.28
CA GLU A 133 -1.39 5.12 7.42
C GLU A 133 0.14 5.15 7.30
N ALA A 134 0.85 4.47 8.20
CA ALA A 134 2.30 4.41 8.14
C ALA A 134 2.72 3.63 6.88
N ALA A 135 3.48 4.28 6.00
CA ALA A 135 4.10 3.66 4.83
C ALA A 135 5.50 3.13 5.14
N SER A 136 6.20 3.72 6.10
CA SER A 136 7.50 3.22 6.58
C SER A 136 7.73 3.60 8.05
N LEU A 137 8.42 2.72 8.78
CA LEU A 137 8.80 2.92 10.17
C LEU A 137 10.32 3.07 10.28
N ASN A 138 10.74 4.03 11.11
CA ASN A 138 12.11 4.17 11.54
C ASN A 138 12.52 2.94 12.38
N PRO A 139 13.82 2.68 12.53
CA PRO A 139 14.28 1.52 13.30
C PRO A 139 13.99 1.58 14.80
N ASP A 140 13.58 2.75 15.32
CA ASP A 140 13.06 2.99 16.68
C ASP A 140 11.54 2.74 16.79
N GLY A 141 10.88 2.40 15.68
CA GLY A 141 9.44 2.18 15.59
C GLY A 141 8.61 3.44 15.34
N ALA A 142 9.22 4.63 15.29
CA ALA A 142 8.51 5.86 14.95
C ALA A 142 8.12 5.88 13.47
N VAL A 143 7.00 6.53 13.12
CA VAL A 143 6.58 6.66 11.71
C VAL A 143 7.58 7.52 10.95
N ALA A 144 8.28 6.92 9.98
CA ALA A 144 9.21 7.62 9.10
C ALA A 144 8.48 8.31 7.95
N LEU A 145 7.48 7.62 7.39
CA LEU A 145 6.67 8.10 6.28
C LEU A 145 5.23 7.66 6.51
N ALA A 146 4.30 8.59 6.38
CA ALA A 146 2.86 8.31 6.37
C ALA A 146 2.27 8.64 5.00
N ARG A 147 1.30 7.84 4.57
CA ARG A 147 0.47 8.12 3.39
C ARG A 147 -0.94 8.51 3.84
N ILE A 148 -1.58 9.36 3.05
CA ILE A 148 -2.99 9.70 3.24
C ILE A 148 -3.82 8.61 2.59
N VAL A 149 -4.71 8.00 3.36
CA VAL A 149 -5.73 7.10 2.84
C VAL A 149 -7.02 7.90 2.71
N GLU A 150 -7.57 7.92 1.49
CA GLU A 150 -8.86 8.53 1.22
C GLU A 150 -9.96 7.70 1.89
N GLY A 151 -10.88 8.39 2.58
CA GLY A 151 -12.10 7.76 3.07
C GLY A 151 -13.06 7.41 1.93
N THR A 152 -14.35 7.30 2.24
CA THR A 152 -15.35 6.97 1.22
C THR A 152 -15.37 8.01 0.08
N THR A 153 -15.11 7.55 -1.14
CA THR A 153 -15.19 8.36 -2.36
C THR A 153 -16.37 7.91 -3.21
N TRP A 154 -16.99 8.85 -3.92
CA TRP A 154 -18.16 8.59 -4.75
C TRP A 154 -17.96 9.12 -6.17
N GLN A 155 -18.46 8.36 -7.15
CA GLN A 155 -18.41 8.73 -8.56
C GLN A 155 -19.74 8.38 -9.23
N LEU A 156 -20.38 9.37 -9.81
CA LEU A 156 -21.56 9.19 -10.66
C LEU A 156 -21.15 9.26 -12.14
N SER A 157 -21.48 8.25 -12.92
CA SER A 157 -21.19 8.17 -14.35
C SER A 157 -22.48 8.06 -15.16
N ASN A 158 -22.58 8.87 -16.21
CA ASN A 158 -23.65 8.84 -17.19
C ASN A 158 -23.04 8.56 -18.57
N THR A 159 -23.56 7.55 -19.26
CA THR A 159 -23.04 7.10 -20.55
C THR A 159 -24.19 6.99 -21.55
N PHE A 160 -23.99 7.53 -22.74
CA PHE A 160 -24.88 7.43 -23.89
C PHE A 160 -24.15 6.67 -25.00
N SER A 161 -24.76 5.61 -25.51
CA SER A 161 -24.25 4.81 -26.63
C SER A 161 -25.20 4.93 -27.82
N PHE A 162 -24.65 5.04 -29.03
CA PHE A 162 -25.36 5.32 -30.28
C PHE A 162 -25.28 4.14 -31.27
#